data_AF-A0A7K3WDT7-F1
#
_entry.id   AF-A0A7K3WDT7-F1
#
_cell.length_a   1.000
_cell.length_b   1.000
_cell.length_c   1.000
_cell.angle_alpha   90.00
_cell.angle_beta   90.00
_cell.angle_gamma   90.00
#
_symmetry.space_group_name_H-M   'P 1'
#
loop_
_entity.id
_entity.type
_entity.pdbx_description
1 polymer ?
#
loop_
_entity_poly.entity_id
_entity_poly.type
_entity_poly.pdbx_seq_one_letter_code
_entity_poly.pdbx_strand_id
1 'polypeptide(L)'
;MPATPRPPSRCGPPGVDGSGPPSPAGGHLHLWTSPEGHRLHAPFGELTREDSTGRLCCHLCGRWYASLGSHLRAHGWTSDGYRAAMGLASGTPLTGRSLSSSISARQARRYAADPDHRRQLGRGHRMARDGSLAEAARRAARDAAVRPQRDAARRAALDAGRATRREARAARLRARLAEAGSADLATHLRDRHAAGASLAELARETGLGRDRLRAALLEAGVVPRPPGATTPAGRRARAVAADEAAARRVGTDDVRAWLDRRSREGWSVLRLAAAVGHSPPWVRSRLDRTG
;
A
#
# COMPACT_ATOMS: atom_id res chain seq x y z
N MET A 1 70.82 24.66 31.41
CA MET A 1 70.52 23.22 31.26
C MET A 1 69.24 23.08 30.44
N PRO A 2 69.27 22.47 29.25
CA PRO A 2 68.09 22.38 28.38
C PRO A 2 67.12 21.31 28.88
N ALA A 3 65.84 21.67 29.02
CA ALA A 3 64.77 20.78 29.43
C ALA A 3 64.46 19.76 28.33
N THR A 4 64.53 18.48 28.66
CA THR A 4 64.14 17.36 27.79
C THR A 4 62.64 17.38 27.46
N PRO A 5 62.23 17.15 26.20
CA PRO A 5 60.83 17.08 25.83
C PRO A 5 60.15 15.82 26.38
N ARG A 6 58.96 15.99 26.96
CA ARG A 6 58.07 14.90 27.40
C ARG A 6 57.54 14.12 26.19
N PRO A 7 57.49 12.77 26.24
CA PRO A 7 56.89 11.96 25.19
C PRO A 7 55.36 12.11 25.15
N PRO A 8 54.72 11.91 23.99
CA PRO A 8 53.26 12.01 23.87
C PRO A 8 52.56 10.86 24.59
N SER A 9 51.63 11.23 25.48
CA SER A 9 50.72 10.30 26.17
C SER A 9 49.93 9.48 25.15
N ARG A 10 50.16 8.16 25.14
CA ARG A 10 49.33 7.21 24.41
C ARG A 10 47.97 7.12 25.10
N CYS A 11 46.94 7.69 24.49
CA CYS A 11 45.55 7.38 24.81
C CYS A 11 45.27 5.93 24.37
N GLY A 12 45.41 4.98 25.30
CA GLY A 12 44.88 3.64 25.14
C GLY A 12 43.34 3.68 25.07
N PRO A 13 42.70 2.78 24.29
CA PRO A 13 41.25 2.68 24.28
C PRO A 13 40.74 2.29 25.68
N PRO A 14 39.58 2.79 26.14
CA PRO A 14 38.98 2.32 27.37
C PRO A 14 38.71 0.82 27.26
N GLY A 15 39.22 0.05 28.23
CA GLY A 15 38.90 -1.36 28.40
C GLY A 15 37.40 -1.52 28.49
N VAL A 16 36.83 -2.20 27.50
CA VAL A 16 35.46 -2.70 27.56
C VAL A 16 35.52 -4.03 28.29
N ASP A 17 35.00 -4.05 29.51
CA ASP A 17 34.90 -5.25 30.33
C ASP A 17 34.12 -6.33 29.56
N GLY A 18 34.83 -7.41 29.24
CA GLY A 18 34.38 -8.54 28.45
C GLY A 18 33.55 -9.54 29.23
N SER A 19 32.47 -9.10 29.88
CA SER A 19 31.52 -9.97 30.57
C SER A 19 30.20 -10.02 29.80
N GLY A 20 30.25 -10.51 28.56
CA GLY A 20 29.07 -11.04 27.86
C GLY A 20 28.97 -12.55 28.10
N PRO A 21 27.76 -13.13 28.14
CA PRO A 21 27.61 -14.57 28.35
C PRO A 21 28.37 -15.36 27.27
N PRO A 22 29.00 -16.50 27.61
CA PRO A 22 29.71 -17.32 26.64
C PRO A 22 28.74 -17.75 25.54
N SER A 23 29.05 -17.39 24.29
CA SER A 23 28.38 -17.99 23.13
C SER A 23 28.58 -19.51 23.18
N PRO A 24 27.52 -20.32 23.01
CA PRO A 24 27.65 -21.76 23.02
C PRO A 24 28.57 -22.19 21.87
N ALA A 25 29.58 -22.99 22.21
CA ALA A 25 30.50 -23.64 21.28
C ALA A 25 29.77 -24.72 20.47
N GLY A 26 28.94 -24.29 19.53
CA GLY A 26 28.37 -25.12 18.46
C GLY A 26 28.89 -24.57 17.14
N GLY A 27 29.32 -25.45 16.23
CA GLY A 27 29.83 -25.07 14.91
C GLY A 27 28.95 -23.98 14.30
N HIS A 28 29.57 -22.85 13.92
CA HIS A 28 28.82 -21.68 13.48
C HIS A 28 28.01 -22.04 12.24
N LEU A 29 26.71 -22.29 12.41
CA LEU A 29 25.79 -22.49 11.30
C LEU A 29 25.79 -21.19 10.49
N HIS A 30 26.36 -21.26 9.30
CA HIS A 30 26.10 -20.27 8.27
C HIS A 30 24.68 -20.50 7.80
N LEU A 31 23.78 -19.61 8.21
CA LEU A 31 22.35 -19.77 7.95
C LEU A 31 21.94 -19.17 6.60
N TRP A 32 22.85 -18.44 5.94
CA TRP A 32 22.55 -17.65 4.75
C TRP A 32 23.68 -17.71 3.72
N THR A 33 23.34 -17.49 2.46
CA THR A 33 24.30 -17.46 1.33
C THR A 33 24.11 -16.18 0.52
N SER A 34 25.19 -15.52 0.15
CA SER A 34 25.15 -14.37 -0.77
C SER A 34 24.88 -14.82 -2.22
N PRO A 35 24.50 -13.92 -3.14
CA PRO A 35 24.39 -14.22 -4.57
C PRO A 35 25.69 -14.73 -5.19
N GLU A 36 26.84 -14.38 -4.61
CA GLU A 36 28.17 -14.83 -5.02
C GLU A 36 28.60 -16.15 -4.36
N GLY A 37 27.72 -16.77 -3.55
CA GLY A 37 27.99 -18.04 -2.87
C GLY A 37 28.69 -17.92 -1.52
N HIS A 38 28.94 -16.70 -1.01
CA HIS A 38 29.59 -16.50 0.29
C HIS A 38 28.66 -16.96 1.42
N ARG A 39 29.19 -17.71 2.37
CA ARG A 39 28.46 -18.15 3.57
C ARG A 39 28.38 -17.00 4.59
N LEU A 40 27.18 -16.67 5.04
CA LEU A 40 26.91 -15.53 5.92
C LEU A 40 26.28 -15.97 7.25
N HIS A 41 26.58 -15.22 8.30
CA HIS A 41 26.02 -15.37 9.64
C HIS A 41 24.80 -14.47 9.91
N ALA A 42 24.42 -13.64 8.95
CA ALA A 42 23.25 -12.76 9.00
C ALA A 42 22.56 -12.69 7.63
N PRO A 43 21.27 -12.31 7.55
CA PRO A 43 20.52 -12.29 6.30
C PRO A 43 21.10 -11.32 5.26
N PHE A 44 21.22 -11.77 4.01
CA PHE A 44 21.69 -10.93 2.92
C PHE A 44 20.73 -9.76 2.66
N GLY A 45 21.27 -8.55 2.49
CA GLY A 45 20.50 -7.32 2.27
C GLY A 45 19.91 -6.69 3.54
N GLU A 46 20.18 -7.27 4.72
CA GLU A 46 19.69 -6.78 6.01
C GLU A 46 20.85 -6.57 6.98
N LEU A 47 20.75 -5.61 7.90
CA LEU A 47 21.74 -5.44 8.96
C LEU A 47 21.10 -5.76 10.31
N THR A 48 21.29 -6.99 10.77
CA THR A 48 20.73 -7.48 12.03
C THR A 48 21.24 -6.66 13.22
N ARG A 49 20.31 -6.27 14.09
CA ARG A 49 20.58 -5.49 15.29
C ARG A 49 20.15 -6.26 16.53
N GLU A 50 20.93 -6.15 17.58
CA GLU A 50 20.57 -6.66 18.90
C GLU A 50 19.63 -5.65 19.57
N ASP A 51 18.47 -6.11 20.05
CA ASP A 51 17.41 -5.21 20.54
C ASP A 51 17.83 -4.44 21.80
N SER A 52 18.52 -5.12 22.73
CA SER A 52 18.90 -4.55 24.04
C SER A 52 20.00 -3.50 23.94
N THR A 53 21.06 -3.78 23.17
CA THR A 53 22.25 -2.91 23.11
C THR A 53 22.30 -2.05 21.85
N GLY A 54 21.55 -2.43 20.81
CA GLY A 54 21.63 -1.85 19.47
C GLY A 54 22.92 -2.21 18.71
N ARG A 55 23.70 -3.20 19.17
CA ARG A 55 24.88 -3.73 18.46
C ARG A 55 24.47 -4.37 17.13
N LEU A 56 25.41 -4.46 16.23
CA LEU A 56 25.23 -4.97 14.87
C LEU A 56 25.95 -6.28 14.69
N CYS A 57 25.30 -7.27 14.07
CA CYS A 57 25.94 -8.53 13.71
C CYS A 57 26.79 -8.36 12.43
N CYS A 58 28.03 -8.84 12.45
CA CYS A 58 28.87 -8.92 11.26
C CYS A 58 28.47 -10.13 10.41
N HIS A 59 28.18 -9.94 9.13
CA HIS A 59 27.80 -11.04 8.23
C HIS A 59 28.91 -12.08 8.06
N LEU A 60 30.18 -11.66 8.15
CA LEU A 60 31.34 -12.50 7.84
C LEU A 60 31.76 -13.41 9.01
N CYS A 61 31.59 -12.96 10.26
CA CYS A 61 32.05 -13.70 11.44
C CYS A 61 30.98 -13.92 12.51
N GLY A 62 29.77 -13.38 12.33
CA GLY A 62 28.65 -13.56 13.25
C GLY A 62 28.78 -12.84 14.60
N ARG A 63 29.85 -12.08 14.82
CA ARG A 63 30.08 -11.36 16.09
C ARG A 63 29.34 -10.01 16.12
N TRP A 64 29.06 -9.54 17.34
CA TRP A 64 28.29 -8.33 17.60
C TRP A 64 29.18 -7.13 17.92
N TYR A 65 28.91 -5.98 17.28
CA TYR A 65 29.74 -4.78 17.41
C TYR A 65 28.92 -3.49 17.57
N ALA A 66 29.44 -2.54 18.35
CA ALA A 66 28.91 -1.19 18.39
C ALA A 66 29.24 -0.40 17.11
N SER A 67 30.35 -0.73 16.45
CA SER A 67 30.80 -0.16 15.18
C SER A 67 31.40 -1.26 14.31
N LEU A 68 30.73 -1.60 13.21
CA LEU A 68 31.28 -2.55 12.24
C LEU A 68 32.40 -1.91 11.42
N GLY A 69 32.33 -0.61 11.13
CA GLY A 69 33.30 0.06 10.24
C GLY A 69 34.78 -0.11 10.70
N SER A 70 35.04 -0.09 12.00
CA SER A 70 36.37 -0.37 12.55
C SER A 70 36.75 -1.84 12.44
N HIS A 71 35.78 -2.74 12.63
CA HIS A 71 35.99 -4.19 12.59
C HIS A 71 36.22 -4.71 11.17
N LEU A 72 35.57 -4.13 10.14
CA LEU A 72 35.68 -4.57 8.75
C LEU A 72 37.12 -4.58 8.22
N ARG A 73 38.01 -3.75 8.78
CA ARG A 73 39.44 -3.75 8.45
C ARG A 73 40.11 -5.10 8.76
N ALA A 74 39.68 -5.78 9.82
CA ALA A 74 40.18 -7.12 10.16
C ALA A 74 39.80 -8.17 9.10
N HIS A 75 38.78 -7.88 8.28
CA HIS A 75 38.40 -8.70 7.14
C HIS A 75 38.95 -8.17 5.80
N GLY A 76 39.72 -7.08 5.79
CA GLY A 76 40.21 -6.45 4.56
C GLY A 76 39.13 -5.70 3.77
N TRP A 77 37.98 -5.39 4.38
CA TRP A 77 36.88 -4.71 3.69
C TRP A 77 36.84 -3.23 4.02
N THR A 78 36.52 -2.43 2.99
CA THR A 78 36.03 -1.06 3.20
C THR A 78 34.55 -1.10 3.57
N SER A 79 34.05 -0.05 4.24
CA SER A 79 32.62 0.07 4.57
C SER A 79 31.73 0.01 3.33
N ASP A 80 32.16 0.64 2.24
CA ASP A 80 31.37 0.69 1.00
C ASP A 80 31.42 -0.64 0.24
N GLY A 81 32.58 -1.29 0.19
CA GLY A 81 32.73 -2.64 -0.36
C GLY A 81 31.85 -3.63 0.41
N TYR A 82 31.87 -3.57 1.74
CA TYR A 82 31.07 -4.44 2.59
C TYR A 82 29.57 -4.24 2.35
N ARG A 83 29.09 -2.99 2.31
CA ARG A 83 27.68 -2.72 2.00
C ARG A 83 27.29 -3.26 0.63
N ALA A 84 28.15 -3.04 -0.37
CA ALA A 84 27.90 -3.53 -1.71
C ALA A 84 27.79 -5.06 -1.75
N ALA A 85 28.76 -5.77 -1.17
CA ALA A 85 28.83 -7.22 -1.16
C ALA A 85 27.76 -7.88 -0.29
N MET A 86 27.26 -7.19 0.74
CA MET A 86 26.16 -7.68 1.60
C MET A 86 24.77 -7.21 1.13
N GLY A 87 24.67 -6.55 -0.02
CA GLY A 87 23.38 -6.08 -0.56
C GLY A 87 22.75 -4.91 0.21
N LEU A 88 23.51 -4.25 1.10
CA LEU A 88 23.06 -3.12 1.89
C LEU A 88 23.05 -1.83 1.05
N ALA A 89 22.14 -0.91 1.38
CA ALA A 89 22.14 0.44 0.84
C ALA A 89 23.41 1.19 1.27
N SER A 90 23.96 2.04 0.40
CA SER A 90 25.19 2.81 0.67
C SER A 90 25.08 3.69 1.92
N GLY A 91 23.89 4.21 2.21
CA GLY A 91 23.60 5.02 3.40
C GLY A 91 23.35 4.20 4.68
N THR A 92 23.36 2.87 4.63
CA THR A 92 23.06 2.05 5.80
C THR A 92 24.14 2.28 6.88
N PRO A 93 23.76 2.74 8.09
CA PRO A 93 24.71 3.02 9.14
C PRO A 93 25.28 1.72 9.68
N LEU A 94 26.62 1.61 9.64
CA LEU A 94 27.40 0.50 10.18
C LEU A 94 27.79 0.71 11.66
N THR A 95 27.04 1.57 12.35
CA THR A 95 27.14 1.85 13.77
C THR A 95 25.82 1.55 14.47
N GLY A 96 25.93 1.04 15.69
CA GLY A 96 24.79 0.81 16.56
C GLY A 96 24.12 2.12 16.98
N ARG A 97 22.82 2.07 17.31
CA ARG A 97 22.02 3.26 17.65
C ARG A 97 22.62 4.01 18.85
N SER A 98 22.96 3.30 19.91
CA SER A 98 23.53 3.87 21.15
C SER A 98 24.83 4.62 20.89
N LEU A 99 25.73 4.05 20.08
CA LEU A 99 26.98 4.72 19.68
C LEU A 99 26.69 5.95 18.81
N SER A 100 25.78 5.83 17.84
CA SER A 100 25.36 6.95 16.99
C SER A 100 24.81 8.12 17.82
N SER A 101 23.94 7.84 18.79
CA SER A 101 23.38 8.84 19.71
C SER A 101 24.48 9.51 20.56
N SER A 102 25.43 8.74 21.08
CA SER A 102 26.56 9.26 21.85
C SER A 102 27.46 10.18 21.01
N ILE A 103 27.78 9.77 19.78
CA ILE A 103 28.55 10.59 18.82
C ILE A 103 27.78 11.88 18.51
N SER A 104 26.49 11.78 18.21
CA SER A 104 25.64 12.95 17.91
C SER A 104 25.61 13.94 19.08
N ALA A 105 25.43 13.46 20.31
CA ALA A 105 25.42 14.32 21.50
C ALA A 105 26.78 15.00 21.74
N ARG A 106 27.89 14.32 21.44
CA ARG A 106 29.24 14.90 21.52
C ARG A 106 29.45 15.96 20.44
N GLN A 107 29.04 15.68 19.21
CA GLN A 107 29.13 16.62 18.09
C GLN A 107 28.29 17.87 18.34
N ALA A 108 27.07 17.73 18.86
CA ALA A 108 26.21 18.85 19.23
C ALA A 108 26.86 19.74 20.29
N ARG A 109 27.42 19.13 21.35
CA ARG A 109 28.17 19.86 22.39
C ARG A 109 29.37 20.61 21.82
N ARG A 110 30.15 19.96 20.96
CA ARG A 110 31.29 20.59 20.30
C ARG A 110 30.86 21.74 19.40
N TYR A 111 29.83 21.55 18.59
CA TYR A 111 29.28 22.58 17.71
C TYR A 111 28.84 23.82 18.51
N ALA A 112 28.23 23.63 19.68
CA ALA A 112 27.86 24.73 20.57
C ALA A 112 29.08 25.47 21.16
N ALA A 113 30.10 24.73 21.60
CA ALA A 113 31.24 25.29 22.31
C ALA A 113 32.33 25.91 21.40
N ASP A 114 32.50 25.42 20.16
CA ASP A 114 33.68 25.68 19.33
C ASP A 114 33.34 26.50 18.05
N PRO A 115 33.68 27.80 18.00
CA PRO A 115 33.44 28.64 16.82
C PRO A 115 34.20 28.18 15.57
N ASP A 116 35.39 27.63 15.71
CA ASP A 116 36.17 27.11 14.57
C ASP A 116 35.51 25.88 13.97
N HIS A 117 34.99 24.99 14.83
CA HIS A 117 34.22 23.85 14.37
C HIS A 117 32.97 24.28 13.58
N ARG A 118 32.27 25.33 14.02
CA ARG A 118 31.16 25.91 13.24
C ARG A 118 31.61 26.49 11.90
N ARG A 119 32.73 27.23 11.88
CA ARG A 119 33.32 27.77 10.63
C ARG A 119 33.63 26.66 9.63
N GLN A 120 34.27 25.58 10.09
CA GLN A 120 34.61 24.41 9.28
C GLN A 120 33.37 23.74 8.68
N LEU A 121 32.30 23.59 9.47
CA LEU A 121 31.03 23.02 8.99
C LEU A 121 30.19 23.99 8.14
N GLY A 122 30.50 25.29 8.18
CA GLY A 122 29.78 26.34 7.46
C GLY A 122 29.70 26.10 5.95
N ARG A 123 30.73 25.50 5.33
CA ARG A 123 30.68 25.11 3.91
C ARG A 123 29.58 24.08 3.64
N GLY A 124 29.48 23.05 4.48
CA GLY A 124 28.44 22.02 4.37
C GLY A 124 27.04 22.61 4.57
N HIS A 125 26.88 23.51 5.53
CA HIS A 125 25.61 24.21 5.74
C HIS A 125 25.19 25.06 4.54
N ARG A 126 26.13 25.77 3.88
CA ARG A 126 25.84 26.51 2.65
C ARG A 126 25.37 25.57 1.54
N MET A 127 26.11 24.48 1.30
CA MET A 127 25.76 23.48 0.29
C MET A 127 24.43 22.75 0.59
N ALA A 128 24.05 22.64 1.86
CA ALA A 128 22.74 22.13 2.25
C ALA A 128 21.63 23.13 1.91
N ARG A 129 21.86 24.42 2.24
CA ARG A 129 20.90 25.50 2.05
C ARG A 129 20.65 25.82 0.58
N ASP A 130 21.68 25.78 -0.25
CA ASP A 130 21.57 26.03 -1.69
C ASP A 130 21.11 24.80 -2.51
N GLY A 131 20.93 23.65 -1.84
CA GLY A 131 20.49 22.40 -2.47
C GLY A 131 21.58 21.61 -3.19
N SER A 132 22.83 22.08 -3.22
CA SER A 132 23.96 21.39 -3.87
C SER A 132 24.18 20.00 -3.30
N LEU A 133 24.02 19.81 -1.99
CA LEU A 133 24.10 18.48 -1.37
C LEU A 133 22.98 17.55 -1.85
N ALA A 134 21.76 18.06 -2.00
CA ALA A 134 20.64 17.27 -2.48
C ALA A 134 20.82 16.87 -3.96
N GLU A 135 21.34 17.76 -4.79
CA GLU A 135 21.65 17.45 -6.19
C GLU A 135 22.80 16.45 -6.32
N ALA A 136 23.87 16.61 -5.54
CA ALA A 136 24.97 15.65 -5.49
C ALA A 136 24.47 14.27 -5.04
N ALA A 137 23.61 14.20 -4.02
CA ALA A 137 23.00 12.96 -3.55
C ALA A 137 22.08 12.33 -4.61
N ARG A 138 21.27 13.13 -5.33
CA ARG A 138 20.45 12.63 -6.45
C ARG A 138 21.30 12.07 -7.58
N ARG A 139 22.39 12.76 -7.95
CA ARG A 139 23.35 12.27 -8.96
C ARG A 139 23.96 10.95 -8.52
N ALA A 140 24.52 10.88 -7.32
CA ALA A 140 25.07 9.65 -6.77
C ALA A 140 24.03 8.51 -6.68
N ALA A 141 22.77 8.84 -6.41
CA ALA A 141 21.69 7.85 -6.38
C ALA A 141 21.30 7.35 -7.78
N ARG A 142 21.43 8.17 -8.83
CA ARG A 142 21.23 7.75 -10.23
C ARG A 142 22.35 6.82 -10.69
N ASP A 143 23.58 7.12 -10.29
CA ASP A 143 24.77 6.36 -10.68
C ASP A 143 24.91 5.04 -9.89
N ALA A 144 24.25 4.94 -8.73
CA ALA A 144 24.25 3.73 -7.93
C ALA A 144 23.32 2.65 -8.52
N ALA A 145 23.89 1.52 -8.91
CA ALA A 145 23.14 0.32 -9.27
C ALA A 145 22.09 -0.03 -8.19
N VAL A 146 20.93 -0.51 -8.64
CA VAL A 146 19.79 -0.87 -7.78
C VAL A 146 20.25 -1.84 -6.69
N ARG A 147 20.14 -1.42 -5.42
CA ARG A 147 20.58 -2.21 -4.27
C ARG A 147 19.41 -3.06 -3.74
N PRO A 148 19.59 -4.37 -3.49
CA PRO A 148 18.54 -5.27 -3.01
C PRO A 148 17.77 -4.75 -1.78
N GLN A 149 18.45 -4.14 -0.80
CA GLN A 149 17.79 -3.55 0.38
C GLN A 149 16.77 -2.46 0.02
N ARG A 150 17.07 -1.62 -0.98
CA ARG A 150 16.16 -0.55 -1.41
C ARG A 150 14.93 -1.12 -2.12
N ASP A 151 15.10 -2.14 -2.93
CA ASP A 151 14.00 -2.82 -3.60
C ASP A 151 13.10 -3.54 -2.61
N ALA A 152 13.68 -4.25 -1.63
CA ALA A 152 12.93 -4.89 -0.57
C ALA A 152 12.12 -3.86 0.24
N ALA A 153 12.75 -2.77 0.66
CA ALA A 153 12.07 -1.69 1.38
C ALA A 153 10.95 -1.04 0.54
N ARG A 154 11.19 -0.82 -0.76
CA ARG A 154 10.19 -0.27 -1.68
C ARG A 154 8.99 -1.21 -1.84
N ARG A 155 9.23 -2.52 -2.01
CA ARG A 155 8.17 -3.53 -2.10
C ARG A 155 7.36 -3.57 -0.81
N ALA A 156 8.02 -3.66 0.34
CA ALA A 156 7.37 -3.65 1.65
C ALA A 156 6.50 -2.40 1.85
N ALA A 157 6.99 -1.21 1.47
CA ALA A 157 6.21 0.02 1.54
C ALA A 157 4.99 0.01 0.61
N LEU A 158 5.12 -0.52 -0.62
CA LEU A 158 3.99 -0.67 -1.54
C LEU A 158 2.95 -1.65 -1.00
N ASP A 159 3.39 -2.76 -0.41
CA ASP A 159 2.51 -3.78 0.15
C ASP A 159 1.76 -3.27 1.38
N ALA A 160 2.46 -2.57 2.28
CA ALA A 160 1.83 -1.85 3.39
C ALA A 160 0.78 -0.86 2.89
N GLY A 161 1.11 -0.07 1.86
CA GLY A 161 0.14 0.84 1.23
C GLY A 161 -1.07 0.13 0.61
N ARG A 162 -0.89 -1.05 0.01
CA ARG A 162 -1.99 -1.87 -0.50
C ARG A 162 -2.85 -2.42 0.65
N ALA A 163 -2.24 -2.86 1.75
CA ALA A 163 -2.94 -3.36 2.94
C ALA A 163 -3.83 -2.27 3.56
N THR A 164 -3.28 -1.08 3.81
CA THR A 164 -4.05 0.06 4.33
C THR A 164 -5.23 0.43 3.43
N ARG A 165 -5.05 0.43 2.10
CA ARG A 165 -6.15 0.69 1.15
C ARG A 165 -7.22 -0.41 1.19
N ARG A 166 -6.82 -1.67 1.35
CA ARG A 166 -7.76 -2.81 1.47
C ARG A 166 -8.59 -2.68 2.75
N GLU A 167 -7.97 -2.39 3.88
CA GLU A 167 -8.64 -2.16 5.16
C GLU A 167 -9.62 -0.99 5.09
N ALA A 168 -9.20 0.16 4.54
CA ALA A 168 -10.08 1.31 4.37
C ALA A 168 -11.28 1.03 3.44
N ARG A 169 -11.10 0.21 2.40
CA ARG A 169 -12.22 -0.25 1.54
C ARG A 169 -13.15 -1.19 2.30
N ALA A 170 -12.61 -2.12 3.08
CA ALA A 170 -13.41 -3.04 3.90
C ALA A 170 -14.21 -2.29 4.98
N ALA A 171 -13.62 -1.28 5.62
CA ALA A 171 -14.30 -0.43 6.60
C ALA A 171 -15.47 0.36 5.96
N ARG A 172 -15.26 0.95 4.77
CA ARG A 172 -16.34 1.65 4.04
C ARG A 172 -17.48 0.72 3.63
N LEU A 173 -17.16 -0.51 3.22
CA LEU A 173 -18.19 -1.50 2.91
C LEU A 173 -18.99 -1.87 4.15
N ARG A 174 -18.33 -2.13 5.29
CA ARG A 174 -19.00 -2.42 6.56
C ARG A 174 -19.92 -1.27 7.00
N ALA A 175 -19.47 -0.02 6.88
CA ALA A 175 -20.30 1.14 7.20
C ALA A 175 -21.58 1.21 6.35
N ARG A 176 -21.46 1.01 5.02
CA ARG A 176 -22.61 0.98 4.11
C ARG A 176 -23.58 -0.16 4.40
N LEU A 177 -23.08 -1.34 4.77
CA LEU A 177 -23.92 -2.47 5.15
C LEU A 177 -24.67 -2.18 6.45
N ALA A 178 -24.01 -1.56 7.44
CA ALA A 178 -24.65 -1.13 8.67
C ALA A 178 -25.73 -0.07 8.43
N GLU A 179 -25.47 0.93 7.57
CA GLU A 179 -26.46 1.93 7.14
C GLU A 179 -27.67 1.29 6.44
N ALA A 180 -27.45 0.20 5.70
CA ALA A 180 -28.51 -0.59 5.07
C ALA A 180 -29.18 -1.61 6.02
N GLY A 181 -28.84 -1.59 7.32
CA GLY A 181 -29.39 -2.52 8.32
C GLY A 181 -28.99 -3.99 8.10
N SER A 182 -27.92 -4.26 7.35
CA SER A 182 -27.47 -5.60 7.01
C SER A 182 -26.24 -5.99 7.84
N ALA A 183 -26.26 -7.18 8.45
CA ALA A 183 -25.16 -7.67 9.28
C ALA A 183 -23.88 -7.97 8.49
N ASP A 184 -24.02 -8.50 7.27
CA ASP A 184 -22.92 -8.88 6.40
C ASP A 184 -23.29 -8.74 4.91
N LEU A 185 -22.28 -8.81 4.05
CA LEU A 185 -22.44 -8.64 2.60
C LEU A 185 -23.31 -9.74 1.98
N ALA A 186 -23.13 -11.00 2.37
CA ALA A 186 -23.83 -12.13 1.75
C ALA A 186 -25.33 -12.08 2.06
N THR A 187 -25.70 -11.73 3.29
CA THR A 187 -27.09 -11.49 3.70
C THR A 187 -27.70 -10.32 2.93
N HIS A 188 -27.00 -9.18 2.90
CA HIS A 188 -27.45 -8.01 2.12
C HIS A 188 -27.70 -8.35 0.64
N LEU A 189 -26.76 -9.03 -0.01
CA LEU A 189 -26.86 -9.39 -1.42
C LEU A 189 -28.02 -10.35 -1.69
N ARG A 190 -28.24 -11.35 -0.82
CA ARG A 190 -29.38 -12.28 -0.95
C ARG A 190 -30.71 -11.55 -0.83
N ASP A 191 -30.88 -10.73 0.20
CA ASP A 191 -32.13 -10.03 0.48
C ASP A 191 -32.47 -9.03 -0.64
N ARG A 192 -31.49 -8.23 -1.05
CA ARG A 192 -31.67 -7.24 -2.11
C ARG A 192 -31.92 -7.90 -3.46
N HIS A 193 -31.22 -9.00 -3.77
CA HIS A 193 -31.46 -9.73 -5.01
C HIS A 193 -32.83 -10.41 -5.02
N ALA A 194 -33.28 -10.98 -3.90
CA ALA A 194 -34.64 -11.54 -3.75
C ALA A 194 -35.73 -10.47 -3.93
N ALA A 195 -35.45 -9.24 -3.47
CA ALA A 195 -36.28 -8.06 -3.72
C ALA A 195 -36.18 -7.51 -5.15
N GLY A 196 -35.46 -8.19 -6.05
CA GLY A 196 -35.36 -7.83 -7.47
C GLY A 196 -34.32 -6.75 -7.80
N ALA A 197 -33.43 -6.39 -6.87
CA ALA A 197 -32.40 -5.39 -7.11
C ALA A 197 -31.46 -5.81 -8.25
N SER A 198 -31.17 -4.86 -9.13
CA SER A 198 -30.23 -5.05 -10.23
C SER A 198 -28.78 -5.01 -9.75
N LEU A 199 -27.86 -5.60 -10.52
CA LEU A 199 -26.41 -5.49 -10.26
C LEU A 199 -25.92 -4.04 -10.18
N ALA A 200 -26.56 -3.11 -10.89
CA ALA A 200 -26.18 -1.70 -10.87
C ALA A 200 -26.59 -1.02 -9.55
N GLU A 201 -27.77 -1.37 -9.01
CA GLU A 201 -28.22 -0.88 -7.70
C GLU A 201 -27.34 -1.45 -6.58
N LEU A 202 -27.10 -2.77 -6.60
CA LEU A 202 -26.22 -3.44 -5.66
C LEU A 202 -24.79 -2.86 -5.68
N ALA A 203 -24.27 -2.52 -6.86
CA ALA A 203 -22.96 -1.87 -6.99
C ALA A 203 -22.95 -0.46 -6.39
N ARG A 204 -24.04 0.30 -6.53
CA ARG A 204 -24.19 1.64 -5.96
C ARG A 204 -24.27 1.59 -4.43
N GLU A 205 -25.08 0.69 -3.90
CA GLU A 205 -25.29 0.44 -2.47
C GLU A 205 -23.97 0.01 -1.81
N THR A 206 -23.34 -1.05 -2.33
CA THR A 206 -22.11 -1.62 -1.74
C THR A 206 -20.82 -0.86 -2.08
N GLY A 207 -20.80 -0.11 -3.19
CA GLY A 207 -19.59 0.54 -3.72
C GLY A 207 -18.60 -0.44 -4.35
N LEU A 208 -19.02 -1.68 -4.61
CA LEU A 208 -18.20 -2.71 -5.25
C LEU A 208 -18.21 -2.56 -6.77
N GLY A 209 -17.05 -2.85 -7.39
CA GLY A 209 -16.97 -3.02 -8.84
C GLY A 209 -17.75 -4.26 -9.30
N ARG A 210 -18.22 -4.25 -10.56
CA ARG A 210 -19.11 -5.28 -11.12
C ARG A 210 -18.58 -6.71 -11.00
N ASP A 211 -17.30 -6.95 -11.28
CA ASP A 211 -16.73 -8.30 -11.23
C ASP A 211 -16.61 -8.81 -9.79
N ARG A 212 -16.22 -7.93 -8.86
CA ARG A 212 -16.17 -8.27 -7.44
C ARG A 212 -17.56 -8.53 -6.87
N LEU A 213 -18.55 -7.76 -7.31
CA LEU A 213 -19.94 -7.98 -6.92
C LEU A 213 -20.47 -9.32 -7.44
N ARG A 214 -20.13 -9.73 -8.67
CA ARG A 214 -20.49 -11.05 -9.21
C ARG A 214 -19.87 -12.18 -8.42
N ALA A 215 -18.57 -12.07 -8.09
CA ALA A 215 -17.90 -13.06 -7.24
C ALA A 215 -18.57 -13.15 -5.86
N ALA A 216 -18.88 -12.01 -5.24
CA ALA A 216 -19.57 -11.98 -3.95
C ALA A 216 -20.98 -12.56 -4.00
N LEU A 217 -21.72 -12.35 -5.10
CA LEU A 217 -23.04 -12.99 -5.30
C LEU A 217 -22.91 -14.51 -5.39
N LEU A 218 -21.95 -15.01 -6.18
CA LEU A 218 -21.69 -16.45 -6.29
C LEU A 218 -21.30 -17.07 -4.94
N GLU A 219 -20.42 -16.39 -4.20
CA GLU A 219 -20.01 -16.80 -2.84
C GLU A 219 -21.20 -16.78 -1.86
N ALA A 220 -22.15 -15.86 -2.03
CA ALA A 220 -23.39 -15.82 -1.28
C ALA A 220 -24.45 -16.83 -1.76
N GLY A 221 -24.13 -17.71 -2.71
CA GLY A 221 -25.07 -18.68 -3.29
C GLY A 221 -26.13 -18.08 -4.22
N VAL A 222 -25.96 -16.82 -4.62
CA VAL A 222 -26.84 -16.13 -5.56
C VAL A 222 -26.24 -16.23 -6.96
N VAL A 223 -26.86 -17.03 -7.81
CA VAL A 223 -26.45 -17.11 -9.22
C VAL A 223 -26.82 -15.80 -9.92
N PRO A 224 -25.84 -14.96 -10.32
CA PRO A 224 -26.15 -13.71 -10.98
C PRO A 224 -26.85 -14.01 -12.30
N ARG A 225 -27.95 -13.32 -12.58
CA ARG A 225 -28.62 -13.44 -13.89
C ARG A 225 -27.58 -13.18 -14.99
N PRO A 226 -27.43 -14.10 -15.98
CA PRO A 226 -26.39 -13.98 -16.99
C PRO A 226 -26.50 -12.65 -17.74
N PRO A 227 -25.37 -11.93 -17.95
CA PRO A 227 -25.36 -10.72 -18.74
C PRO A 227 -25.79 -11.04 -20.17
N GLY A 228 -26.75 -10.28 -20.71
CA GLY A 228 -27.15 -10.40 -22.13
C GLY A 228 -28.24 -11.43 -22.43
N ALA A 229 -28.69 -12.26 -21.47
CA ALA A 229 -29.88 -13.08 -21.67
C ALA A 229 -31.15 -12.20 -21.54
N THR A 230 -31.44 -11.42 -22.59
CA THR A 230 -32.80 -10.96 -22.83
C THR A 230 -33.63 -12.16 -23.24
N THR A 231 -33.95 -13.04 -22.29
CA THR A 231 -34.89 -14.12 -22.58
C THR A 231 -36.20 -13.48 -23.07
N PRO A 232 -36.90 -14.08 -24.05
CA PRO A 232 -38.22 -13.60 -24.45
C PRO A 232 -39.14 -13.41 -23.24
N ALA A 233 -39.04 -14.29 -22.24
CA ALA A 233 -39.73 -14.16 -20.96
C ALA A 233 -39.34 -12.89 -20.18
N GLY A 234 -38.05 -12.58 -20.07
CA GLY A 234 -37.58 -11.37 -19.39
C GLY A 234 -37.93 -10.07 -20.12
N ARG A 235 -37.99 -10.09 -21.46
CA ARG A 235 -38.50 -8.94 -22.23
C ARG A 235 -40.00 -8.75 -22.01
N ARG A 236 -40.79 -9.83 -22.01
CA ARG A 236 -42.23 -9.79 -21.73
C ARG A 236 -42.52 -9.29 -20.32
N ALA A 237 -41.84 -9.82 -19.30
CA ALA A 237 -42.02 -9.37 -17.92
C ALA A 237 -41.73 -7.86 -17.74
N ARG A 238 -40.68 -7.34 -18.40
CA ARG A 238 -40.40 -5.89 -18.39
C ARG A 238 -41.46 -5.07 -19.14
N ALA A 239 -41.99 -5.60 -20.25
CA ALA A 239 -43.06 -4.94 -20.97
C ALA A 239 -44.34 -4.88 -20.12
N VAL A 240 -44.71 -5.97 -19.44
CA VAL A 240 -45.86 -6.01 -18.52
C VAL A 240 -45.67 -5.01 -17.37
N ALA A 241 -44.52 -5.04 -16.69
CA ALA A 241 -44.26 -4.11 -15.59
C ALA A 241 -44.28 -2.64 -16.03
N ALA A 242 -43.81 -2.34 -17.25
CA ALA A 242 -43.89 -1.00 -17.83
C ALA A 242 -45.34 -0.60 -18.14
N ASP A 243 -46.12 -1.52 -18.73
CA ASP A 243 -47.54 -1.30 -19.05
C ASP A 243 -48.35 -1.07 -17.75
N GLU A 244 -48.11 -1.83 -16.68
CA GLU A 244 -48.74 -1.64 -15.37
C GLU A 244 -48.38 -0.31 -14.69
N ALA A 245 -47.11 0.10 -14.75
CA ALA A 245 -46.67 1.37 -14.18
C ALA A 245 -47.32 2.56 -14.90
N ALA A 246 -47.43 2.48 -16.22
CA ALA A 246 -48.12 3.46 -17.05
C ALA A 246 -49.63 3.50 -16.73
N ALA A 247 -50.26 2.33 -16.52
CA ALA A 247 -51.67 2.22 -16.17
C ALA A 247 -52.01 2.90 -14.83
N ARG A 248 -51.22 2.62 -13.79
CA ARG A 248 -51.35 3.28 -12.47
C ARG A 248 -51.25 4.80 -12.57
N ARG A 249 -50.37 5.33 -13.43
CA ARG A 249 -50.14 6.77 -13.57
C ARG A 249 -51.36 7.51 -14.12
N VAL A 250 -52.10 6.89 -15.03
CA VAL A 250 -53.29 7.50 -15.65
C VAL A 250 -54.60 7.02 -15.01
N GLY A 251 -54.53 6.30 -13.90
CA GLY A 251 -55.68 5.83 -13.13
C GLY A 251 -56.53 4.80 -13.88
N THR A 252 -55.88 3.85 -14.57
CA THR A 252 -56.56 2.79 -15.33
C THR A 252 -55.94 1.43 -15.05
N ASP A 253 -56.69 0.36 -15.31
CA ASP A 253 -56.22 -1.02 -15.20
C ASP A 253 -55.65 -1.55 -16.53
N ASP A 254 -56.00 -0.92 -17.66
CA ASP A 254 -55.50 -1.27 -18.99
C ASP A 254 -55.02 -0.02 -19.75
N VAL A 255 -53.71 0.16 -19.75
CA VAL A 255 -53.07 1.28 -20.44
C VAL A 255 -53.32 1.25 -21.95
N ARG A 256 -53.48 0.09 -22.58
CA ARG A 256 -53.70 -0.01 -24.04
C ARG A 256 -55.10 0.49 -24.40
N ALA A 257 -56.12 0.03 -23.67
CA ALA A 257 -57.49 0.51 -23.84
C ALA A 257 -57.61 2.02 -23.57
N TRP A 258 -56.86 2.54 -22.59
CA TRP A 258 -56.80 3.96 -22.32
C TRP A 258 -56.15 4.75 -23.47
N LEU A 259 -55.00 4.29 -23.99
CA LEU A 259 -54.29 4.93 -25.10
C LEU A 259 -55.15 4.98 -26.36
N ASP A 260 -55.81 3.87 -26.71
CA ASP A 260 -56.66 3.75 -27.91
C ASP A 260 -57.86 4.71 -27.84
N ARG A 261 -58.54 4.78 -26.67
CA ARG A 261 -59.65 5.70 -26.43
C ARG A 261 -59.22 7.16 -26.58
N ARG A 262 -58.13 7.56 -25.90
CA ARG A 262 -57.61 8.93 -25.97
C ARG A 262 -57.12 9.31 -27.36
N SER A 263 -56.56 8.35 -28.10
CA SER A 263 -56.18 8.56 -29.50
C SER A 263 -57.39 8.87 -30.38
N ARG A 264 -58.53 8.19 -30.17
CA ARG A 264 -59.79 8.47 -30.90
C ARG A 264 -60.42 9.81 -30.52
N GLU A 265 -60.17 10.29 -29.30
CA GLU A 265 -60.51 11.65 -28.86
C GLU A 265 -59.56 12.73 -29.45
N GLY A 266 -58.63 12.36 -30.34
CA GLY A 266 -57.74 13.30 -31.03
C GLY A 266 -56.47 13.67 -30.27
N TRP A 267 -56.09 12.94 -29.21
CA TRP A 267 -54.85 13.19 -28.51
C TRP A 267 -53.62 12.85 -29.37
N SER A 268 -52.64 13.75 -29.43
CA SER A 268 -51.38 13.49 -30.13
C SER A 268 -50.51 12.47 -29.37
N VAL A 269 -49.67 11.73 -30.10
CA VAL A 269 -48.74 10.73 -29.52
C VAL A 269 -47.82 11.35 -28.45
N LEU A 270 -47.37 12.58 -28.65
CA LEU A 270 -46.54 13.29 -27.66
C LEU A 270 -47.30 13.55 -26.36
N ARG A 271 -48.57 13.95 -26.45
CA ARG A 271 -49.42 14.19 -25.28
C ARG A 271 -49.73 12.89 -24.53
N LEU A 272 -50.00 11.80 -25.26
CA LEU A 272 -50.17 10.47 -24.69
C LEU A 272 -48.90 10.03 -23.95
N ALA A 273 -47.73 10.14 -24.60
CA ALA A 273 -46.43 9.80 -24.04
C ALA A 273 -46.14 10.56 -22.74
N ALA A 274 -46.41 11.88 -22.73
CA ALA A 274 -46.29 12.70 -21.52
C ALA A 274 -47.23 12.25 -20.40
N ALA A 275 -48.49 11.91 -20.72
CA ALA A 275 -49.48 11.48 -19.74
C ALA A 275 -49.10 10.15 -19.05
N VAL A 276 -48.63 9.17 -19.82
CA VAL A 276 -48.22 7.86 -19.27
C VAL A 276 -46.78 7.84 -18.74
N GLY A 277 -46.00 8.89 -19.00
CA GLY A 277 -44.59 8.97 -18.58
C GLY A 277 -43.65 8.05 -19.35
N HIS A 278 -43.93 7.81 -20.64
CA HIS A 278 -43.12 6.97 -21.53
C HIS A 278 -42.73 7.71 -22.81
N SER A 279 -41.89 7.07 -23.65
CA SER A 279 -41.43 7.65 -24.90
C SER A 279 -42.47 7.51 -26.04
N PRO A 280 -42.48 8.40 -27.05
CA PRO A 280 -43.38 8.29 -28.20
C PRO A 280 -43.29 6.94 -28.96
N PRO A 281 -42.12 6.33 -29.18
CA PRO A 281 -42.03 5.00 -29.79
C PRO A 281 -42.69 3.89 -28.97
N TRP A 282 -42.60 3.97 -27.62
CA TRP A 282 -43.29 3.03 -26.74
C TRP A 282 -44.80 3.14 -26.95
N VAL A 283 -45.34 4.35 -26.97
CA VAL A 283 -46.78 4.60 -27.21
C VAL A 283 -47.21 4.06 -28.58
N ARG A 284 -46.46 4.37 -29.65
CA ARG A 284 -46.75 3.86 -31.01
C ARG A 284 -46.82 2.34 -31.03
N SER A 285 -45.84 1.65 -30.43
CA SER A 285 -45.82 0.18 -30.40
C SER A 285 -47.02 -0.47 -29.68
N ARG A 286 -47.78 0.27 -28.85
CA ARG A 286 -49.00 -0.22 -28.20
C ARG A 286 -50.28 0.15 -28.95
N LEU A 287 -50.23 1.21 -29.76
CA LEU A 287 -51.33 1.61 -30.64
C LEU A 287 -51.32 0.78 -31.94
N ASP A 288 -50.15 0.34 -32.40
CA ASP A 288 -50.02 -0.55 -33.55
C ASP A 288 -50.62 -1.92 -33.22
N ARG A 289 -51.78 -2.22 -33.82
CA ARG A 289 -52.55 -3.46 -33.64
C ARG A 289 -51.99 -4.67 -34.40
N THR A 290 -50.93 -4.46 -35.19
CA THR A 290 -50.35 -5.44 -36.12
C THR A 290 -49.24 -6.30 -35.52
N GLY A 291 -49.18 -6.41 -34.19
CA GLY A 291 -48.27 -7.30 -33.48
C GLY A 291 -48.85 -8.69 -33.27
#